data_AF-A0A3A9VW21-F1
#
_entry.id   AF-A0A3A9VW21-F1
#
_cell.length_a   1.000
_cell.length_b   1.000
_cell.length_c   1.000
_cell.angle_alpha   90.00
_cell.angle_beta   90.00
_cell.angle_gamma   90.00
#
_symmetry.space_group_name_H-M   'P 1'
#
loop_
_entity.id
_entity.type
_entity.pdbx_description
1 polymer ?
#
loop_
_entity_poly.entity_id
_entity_poly.type
_entity_poly.pdbx_seq_one_letter_code
_entity_poly.pdbx_strand_id
1 'polypeptide(L)' 'MKKIISVVLIAIGAIALLSEIATSTKNYYIQIVGVIALMLGVFMVNSKVNSKTKHVQDEYFEEE' A
#
# COMPACT_ATOMS: atom_id res chain seq x y z
N MET A 1 -11.12 -4.45 -1.78
CA MET A 1 -10.19 -3.62 -2.56
C MET A 1 -8.94 -3.20 -1.78
N LYS A 2 -9.05 -2.40 -0.70
CA LYS A 2 -7.87 -1.84 0.01
C LYS A 2 -6.84 -2.87 0.50
N LYS A 3 -7.28 -4.00 1.06
CA LYS A 3 -6.38 -5.10 1.48
C LYS A 3 -5.58 -5.71 0.33
N ILE A 4 -6.18 -5.83 -0.86
CA ILE A 4 -5.52 -6.41 -2.04
C ILE A 4 -4.40 -5.49 -2.51
N ILE A 5 -4.66 -4.18 -2.55
CA ILE A 5 -3.67 -3.18 -2.92
C ILE A 5 -2.47 -3.24 -1.96
N SER A 6 -2.71 -3.35 -0.65
CA SER A 6 -1.63 -3.48 0.32
C SER A 6 -0.79 -4.74 0.10
N VAL A 7 -1.42 -5.88 -0.15
CA VAL A 7 -0.71 -7.15 -0.41
C VAL A 7 0.11 -7.08 -1.70
N VAL A 8 -0.42 -6.48 -2.75
CA VAL A 8 0.33 -6.25 -4.01
C VAL A 8 1.52 -5.32 -3.78
N LEU A 9 1.35 -4.26 -2.99
CA LEU A 9 2.45 -3.34 -2.65
C LEU A 9 3.58 -4.05 -1.89
N ILE A 10 3.23 -4.92 -0.93
CA ILE A 10 4.18 -5.75 -0.19
C ILE A 10 4.93 -6.70 -1.15
N ALA A 11 4.20 -7.38 -2.04
CA ALA A 11 4.79 -8.31 -3.00
C ALA A 11 5.81 -7.61 -3.93
N ILE A 12 5.44 -6.45 -4.47
CA ILE A 12 6.33 -5.66 -5.35
C ILE A 12 7.56 -5.17 -4.57
N GLY A 13 7.38 -4.64 -3.36
CA GLY A 13 8.50 -4.19 -2.53
C GLY A 13 9.47 -5.33 -2.18
N ALA A 14 8.94 -6.51 -1.86
CA ALA A 14 9.76 -7.70 -1.60
C ALA A 14 10.54 -8.15 -2.84
N ILE A 15 9.91 -8.19 -4.02
CA ILE A 15 10.58 -8.54 -5.28
C ILE A 15 11.68 -7.53 -5.61
N ALA A 16 11.44 -6.23 -5.42
CA ALA A 16 12.44 -5.19 -5.64
C ALA A 16 13.69 -5.40 -4.77
N LEU A 17 13.51 -5.69 -3.48
CA LEU A 17 14.63 -5.99 -2.57
C LEU A 17 15.36 -7.29 -2.95
N LEU A 18 14.63 -8.35 -3.29
CA LEU A 18 15.22 -9.61 -3.71
C LEU A 18 16.04 -9.46 -5.00
N SER A 19 15.57 -8.64 -5.94
CA SER A 19 16.29 -8.35 -7.19
C SER A 19 17.61 -7.61 -6.95
N GLU A 20 17.63 -6.70 -5.97
CA GLU A 20 18.84 -5.99 -5.55
C GLU A 20 19.84 -6.90 -4.83
N ILE A 21 19.34 -7.82 -3.99
CA ILE A 21 20.20 -8.80 -3.31
C ILE A 21 20.87 -9.73 -4.33
N ALA A 22 20.11 -10.18 -5.33
CA ALA A 22 20.60 -11.07 -6.39
C ALA A 22 21.59 -10.40 -7.36
N THR A 23 21.61 -9.08 -7.43
CA THR A 23 22.47 -8.32 -8.34
C THR A 23 23.81 -7.95 -7.68
N SER A 24 24.92 -8.12 -8.41
CA SER A 24 26.28 -7.78 -7.94
C SER A 24 26.55 -6.27 -7.92
N THR A 25 25.92 -5.52 -8.82
CA THR A 25 25.90 -4.06 -8.83
C THR A 25 24.75 -3.55 -7.96
N LYS A 26 25.08 -3.03 -6.77
CA LYS A 26 24.08 -2.51 -5.83
C LYS A 26 23.51 -1.17 -6.30
N ASN A 27 22.22 -1.15 -6.56
CA ASN A 27 21.43 0.04 -6.79
C ASN A 27 20.61 0.37 -5.54
N TYR A 28 21.23 1.13 -4.65
CA TYR A 28 20.64 1.57 -3.39
C TYR A 28 19.33 2.37 -3.56
N TYR A 29 19.09 3.00 -4.72
CA TYR A 29 17.83 3.68 -5.00
C TYR A 29 16.66 2.69 -5.09
N ILE A 30 16.86 1.57 -5.81
CA ILE A 30 15.86 0.51 -5.92
C ILE A 30 15.64 -0.14 -4.55
N GLN A 31 16.70 -0.31 -3.77
CA GLN A 31 16.61 -0.85 -2.42
C GLN A 31 15.76 0.04 -1.51
N ILE A 32 16.01 1.35 -1.48
CA ILE A 32 15.25 2.31 -0.67
C ILE A 32 13.77 2.33 -1.09
N VAL A 33 13.48 2.35 -2.39
CA VAL A 33 12.11 2.29 -2.91
C VAL A 33 11.42 1.00 -2.47
N GLY A 34 12.10 -0.14 -2.53
CA GLY A 34 11.59 -1.42 -2.06
C GLY A 34 11.24 -1.42 -0.56
N VAL A 35 12.11 -0.84 0.28
CA VAL A 35 11.84 -0.70 1.73
C VAL A 35 10.64 0.19 2.00
N ILE A 36 10.53 1.34 1.33
CA ILE A 36 9.41 2.28 1.51
C ILE A 36 8.09 1.61 1.09
N ALA A 37 8.08 0.92 -0.05
CA ALA A 37 6.90 0.18 -0.52
C ALA A 37 6.47 -0.91 0.46
N LEU A 38 7.42 -1.65 1.03
CA LEU A 38 7.15 -2.65 2.08
C LEU A 38 6.56 -2.03 3.33
N MET A 39 7.16 -0.95 3.85
CA MET A 39 6.66 -0.27 5.05
C MET A 39 5.25 0.29 4.83
N LEU A 40 4.99 0.93 3.68
CA LEU A 40 3.66 1.44 3.34
C LEU A 40 2.64 0.32 3.17
N GLY A 41 3.04 -0.81 2.57
CA GLY A 41 2.17 -1.95 2.34
C GLY A 41 1.77 -2.60 3.66
N VAL A 42 2.74 -2.86 4.54
CA VAL A 42 2.51 -3.36 5.89
C VAL A 42 1.68 -2.38 6.71
N PHE A 43 1.98 -1.08 6.61
CA PHE A 43 1.18 -0.04 7.25
C PHE A 43 -0.26 -0.09 6.76
N MET A 44 -0.54 -0.17 5.45
CA MET A 44 -1.92 -0.26 4.92
C MET A 44 -2.62 -1.58 5.26
N VAL A 45 -1.90 -2.69 5.50
CA VAL A 45 -2.51 -3.93 6.00
C VAL A 45 -2.94 -3.77 7.47
N ASN A 46 -2.04 -3.22 8.29
CA ASN A 46 -2.23 -3.12 9.74
C ASN A 46 -3.10 -1.93 10.16
N SER A 47 -3.11 -0.88 9.35
CA SER A 47 -3.95 0.27 9.60
C SER A 47 -5.38 -0.08 9.21
N LYS A 48 -6.24 -0.25 10.23
CA LYS A 48 -7.69 -0.05 10.08
C LYS A 48 -7.93 1.45 9.78
N VAL A 49 -7.44 1.95 8.65
CA VAL A 49 -7.85 3.27 8.14
C VAL A 49 -9.28 3.10 7.67
N ASN A 50 -10.20 3.17 8.65
CA ASN A 50 -11.60 3.38 8.39
C ASN A 50 -11.65 4.75 7.73
N SER A 51 -11.80 4.76 6.41
CA SER A 51 -11.89 5.98 5.62
C SER A 51 -13.04 6.77 6.19
N LYS A 52 -12.78 7.83 6.95
CA LYS A 52 -13.79 8.81 7.33
C LYS A 52 -14.19 9.65 6.12
N THR A 53 -14.31 9.04 4.93
CA THR A 53 -15.18 9.57 3.89
C THR A 53 -16.58 9.24 4.38
N LYS A 54 -17.05 10.10 5.27
CA LYS A 54 -18.44 10.24 5.67
C LYS A 54 -19.28 10.02 4.41
N HIS A 55 -20.07 8.95 4.40
CA HIS A 55 -21.19 8.76 3.48
C HIS A 55 -22.21 9.84 3.83
N VAL A 56 -21.91 11.11 3.51
CA VAL A 56 -22.88 12.21 3.54
C VAL A 56 -23.39 12.31 2.12
N GLN A 57 -24.18 11.31 1.72
CA GLN A 57 -24.89 11.36 0.46
C GLN A 57 -26.24 10.60 0.46
N ASP A 58 -26.69 10.07 1.61
CA ASP A 58 -27.96 9.33 1.70
C ASP A 58 -28.87 9.85 2.83
N GLU A 59 -28.98 11.17 3.03
CA GLU A 59 -29.88 11.70 4.08
C GLU A 59 -30.75 12.90 3.64
N TYR A 60 -30.93 13.15 2.34
CA TYR A 60 -31.85 14.19 1.86
C TYR A 60 -32.55 13.79 0.55
N PHE A 61 -33.36 12.72 0.57
CA PHE A 61 -34.31 12.42 -0.52
C PHE A 61 -35.55 11.66 -0.03
N GLU A 62 -36.15 12.06 1.09
CA GLU A 62 -37.60 11.91 1.38
C GLU A 62 -37.91 13.17 2.22
N GLU A 63 -38.79 14.08 1.83
CA GLU A 63 -40.25 13.96 1.86
C GLU A 63 -40.89 14.94 0.83
N GLU A 64 -41.71 14.42 -0.09
CA GLU A 64 -42.85 15.14 -0.70
C GLU A 64 -44.14 14.60 -0.07
#